data_AF-A0A353CVI1-F1
#
_entry.id   AF-A0A353CVI1-F1
#
_cell.length_a   1.000
_cell.length_b   1.000
_cell.length_c   1.000
_cell.angle_alpha   90.00
_cell.angle_beta   90.00
_cell.angle_gamma   90.00
#
_symmetry.space_group_name_H-M   'P 1'
#
loop_
_entity.id
_entity.type
_entity.pdbx_description
1 polymer ?
#
loop_
_entity_poly.entity_id
_entity_poly.type
_entity_poly.pdbx_seq_one_letter_code
_entity_poly.pdbx_strand_id
1 'polypeptide(L)'
;MAKVYFGFALADSMFNGDCTIVRRQLTAEEAKVRVDQGVVPSLNPSHKATIEAMRTRFGIDVAIPEKPPQVSLSAGDSIIVMGVRGLARLTDRHEYTAEEIASVNFAFAEYAVS
;
A
#
# COMPACT_ATOMS: atom_id res chain seq x y z
N MET A 1 -6.01 8.52 -18.55
CA MET A 1 -6.92 8.19 -17.42
C MET A 1 -6.13 8.30 -16.14
N ALA A 2 -6.72 8.86 -15.09
CA ALA A 2 -6.16 8.88 -13.75
C ALA A 2 -5.94 7.45 -13.23
N LYS A 3 -4.77 7.19 -12.64
CA LYS A 3 -4.43 5.89 -12.06
C LYS A 3 -4.45 5.99 -10.54
N VAL A 4 -4.93 4.92 -9.91
CA VAL A 4 -4.81 4.72 -8.46
C VAL A 4 -3.80 3.61 -8.23
N TYR A 5 -2.70 3.92 -7.55
CA TYR A 5 -1.66 2.97 -7.18
C TYR A 5 -1.90 2.44 -5.77
N PHE A 6 -1.41 1.24 -5.45
CA PHE A 6 -1.39 0.72 -4.08
C PHE A 6 0.01 0.24 -3.69
N GLY A 7 0.55 0.70 -2.57
CA GLY A 7 1.92 0.42 -2.14
C GLY A 7 2.11 0.48 -0.63
N PHE A 8 3.35 0.25 -0.18
CA PHE A 8 3.75 0.32 1.23
C PHE A 8 4.60 1.54 1.58
N ALA A 9 5.02 2.29 0.57
CA ALA A 9 5.83 3.47 0.73
C ALA A 9 5.46 4.51 -0.33
N LEU A 10 5.79 5.75 0.00
CA LEU A 10 5.76 6.90 -0.90
C LEU A 10 7.17 7.49 -0.93
N ALA A 11 7.69 7.76 -2.11
CA ALA A 11 8.98 8.42 -2.29
C ALA A 11 8.77 9.71 -3.09
N ASP A 12 9.56 10.74 -2.77
CA ASP A 12 9.53 12.03 -3.48
C ASP A 12 9.77 11.86 -4.99
N SER A 13 10.65 10.93 -5.37
CA SER A 13 10.94 10.60 -6.76
C SER A 13 9.77 9.99 -7.55
N MET A 14 8.65 9.69 -6.90
CA MET A 14 7.43 9.24 -7.59
C MET A 14 6.67 10.41 -8.23
N PHE A 15 6.91 11.66 -7.82
CA PHE A 15 6.18 12.82 -8.34
C PHE A 15 6.88 13.43 -9.54
N ASN A 16 6.11 13.74 -10.59
CA ASN A 16 6.63 14.37 -11.79
C ASN A 16 6.62 15.90 -11.67
N GLY A 17 7.78 16.49 -11.39
CA GLY A 17 7.92 17.95 -11.31
C GLY A 17 7.12 18.57 -10.17
N ASP A 18 6.85 19.88 -10.29
CA ASP A 18 6.10 20.62 -9.29
C ASP A 18 4.62 20.19 -9.31
N CYS A 19 4.09 19.82 -8.15
CA CYS A 19 2.68 19.43 -8.01
C CYS A 19 2.14 19.72 -6.61
N THR A 20 0.80 19.72 -6.49
CA THR A 20 0.15 19.76 -5.17
C THR A 20 -0.27 18.35 -4.77
N ILE A 21 0.03 17.97 -3.52
CA ILE A 21 -0.34 16.67 -2.96
C ILE A 21 -1.39 16.88 -1.87
N VAL A 22 -2.54 16.20 -2.02
CA VAL A 22 -3.57 16.14 -0.99
C VAL A 22 -3.50 14.77 -0.32
N ARG A 23 -3.21 14.75 0.98
CA ARG A 23 -3.21 13.55 1.81
C ARG A 23 -4.57 13.37 2.49
N ARG A 24 -5.14 12.17 2.39
CA ARG A 24 -6.34 11.74 3.12
C ARG A 24 -6.07 10.45 3.88
N GLN A 25 -6.45 10.39 5.15
CA GLN A 25 -6.44 9.13 5.89
C GLN A 25 -7.65 8.29 5.48
N LEU A 26 -7.45 6.99 5.31
CA LEU A 26 -8.50 6.03 4.99
C LEU A 26 -8.69 5.03 6.13
N THR A 27 -9.91 4.54 6.30
CA THR A 27 -10.14 3.29 7.03
C THR A 27 -9.71 2.08 6.19
N ALA A 28 -9.61 0.91 6.80
CA ALA A 28 -9.29 -0.32 6.07
C ALA A 28 -10.41 -0.67 5.08
N GLU A 29 -11.67 -0.43 5.43
CA GLU A 29 -12.84 -0.65 4.58
C GLU A 29 -12.83 0.28 3.38
N GLU A 30 -12.51 1.56 3.57
CA GLU A 30 -12.37 2.51 2.45
C GLU A 30 -11.23 2.10 1.52
N ALA A 31 -10.07 1.72 2.07
CA ALA A 31 -8.95 1.22 1.28
C ALA A 31 -9.33 -0.04 0.49
N LYS A 32 -10.07 -0.97 1.11
CA LYS A 32 -10.59 -2.17 0.44
C LYS A 32 -11.49 -1.81 -0.74
N VAL A 33 -12.45 -0.90 -0.56
CA VAL A 33 -13.34 -0.47 -1.64
C VAL A 33 -12.54 0.09 -2.82
N ARG A 34 -11.50 0.89 -2.57
CA ARG A 34 -10.65 1.42 -3.66
C ARG A 34 -9.89 0.32 -4.39
N VAL A 35 -9.37 -0.67 -3.66
CA VAL A 35 -8.69 -1.83 -4.26
C VAL A 35 -9.65 -2.65 -5.12
N ASP A 36 -10.86 -2.89 -4.62
CA ASP A 36 -11.91 -3.65 -5.34
C ASP A 36 -12.39 -2.90 -6.61
N GLN A 37 -12.28 -1.56 -6.66
CA GLN A 37 -12.52 -0.74 -7.86
C GLN A 37 -11.40 -0.82 -8.90
N GLY A 38 -10.26 -1.42 -8.55
CA GLY A 38 -9.09 -1.57 -9.40
C GLY A 38 -7.98 -0.58 -9.05
N VAL A 39 -6.80 -1.12 -8.77
CA VAL A 39 -5.57 -0.36 -8.49
C VAL A 39 -4.41 -0.94 -9.29
N VAL A 40 -3.42 -0.10 -9.56
CA VAL A 40 -2.12 -0.53 -10.08
C VAL A 40 -1.27 -0.99 -8.89
N PRO A 41 -0.90 -2.28 -8.81
CA PRO A 41 -0.08 -2.79 -7.72
C PRO A 41 1.32 -2.21 -7.80
N SER A 42 1.81 -1.63 -6.71
CA SER A 42 3.21 -1.14 -6.56
C SER A 42 3.93 -1.83 -5.39
N LEU A 43 3.54 -3.07 -5.13
CA LEU A 43 4.07 -3.88 -4.05
C LEU A 43 5.43 -4.48 -4.44
N ASN A 44 6.34 -4.56 -3.46
CA ASN A 44 7.59 -5.27 -3.63
C ASN A 44 7.41 -6.73 -3.17
N PRO A 45 7.72 -7.76 -4.00
CA PRO A 45 7.59 -9.16 -3.63
C PRO A 45 8.41 -9.56 -2.38
N SER A 46 9.44 -8.79 -2.00
CA SER A 46 10.17 -9.00 -0.73
C SER A 46 9.31 -8.81 0.52
N HIS A 47 8.14 -8.19 0.41
CA HIS A 47 7.22 -7.95 1.52
C HIS A 47 6.04 -8.93 1.56
N LYS A 48 6.21 -10.14 1.03
CA LYS A 48 5.16 -11.18 0.97
C LYS A 48 4.43 -11.38 2.30
N ALA A 49 5.15 -11.51 3.41
CA ALA A 49 4.56 -11.70 4.74
C ALA A 49 3.64 -10.55 5.17
N THR A 50 4.00 -9.29 4.83
CA THR A 50 3.17 -8.11 5.11
C THR A 50 1.93 -8.07 4.22
N ILE A 51 2.06 -8.50 2.95
CA ILE A 51 0.94 -8.59 2.00
C ILE A 51 -0.06 -9.64 2.47
N GLU A 52 0.43 -10.80 2.93
CA GLU A 52 -0.41 -11.85 3.52
C GLU A 52 -1.08 -11.40 4.82
N ALA A 53 -0.37 -10.67 5.68
CA ALA A 53 -0.96 -10.09 6.88
C ALA A 53 -2.13 -9.14 6.57
N MET A 54 -1.95 -8.26 5.57
CA MET A 54 -3.01 -7.37 5.09
C MET A 54 -4.21 -8.15 4.54
N ARG A 55 -3.96 -9.17 3.71
CA ARG A 55 -5.01 -10.04 3.14
C ARG A 55 -5.82 -10.73 4.23
N THR A 56 -5.14 -11.38 5.17
CA THR A 56 -5.79 -12.10 6.28
C THR A 56 -6.56 -11.14 7.19
N ARG A 57 -6.00 -9.96 7.49
CA ARG A 57 -6.59 -9.03 8.47
C ARG A 57 -7.76 -8.22 7.95
N PHE A 58 -7.72 -7.80 6.67
CA PHE A 58 -8.66 -6.83 6.09
C PHE A 58 -9.34 -7.30 4.82
N GLY A 59 -8.97 -8.47 4.25
CA GLY A 59 -9.51 -8.93 2.97
C GLY A 59 -9.17 -8.00 1.80
N ILE A 60 -8.07 -7.25 1.90
CA ILE A 60 -7.53 -6.42 0.83
C ILE A 60 -6.61 -7.30 0.01
N ASP A 61 -6.99 -7.60 -1.23
CA ASP A 61 -6.19 -8.40 -2.15
C ASP A 61 -5.65 -7.54 -3.29
N VAL A 62 -4.33 -7.35 -3.30
CA VAL A 62 -3.60 -6.62 -4.33
C VAL A 62 -2.58 -7.57 -4.93
N ALA A 63 -2.52 -7.63 -6.25
CA ALA A 63 -1.57 -8.51 -6.94
C ALA A 63 -0.12 -8.17 -6.57
N ILE A 64 0.71 -9.20 -6.45
CA ILE A 64 2.15 -9.05 -6.22
C ILE A 64 2.83 -9.12 -7.59
N PRO A 65 3.40 -8.02 -8.11
CA PRO A 65 4.10 -8.07 -9.38
C PRO A 65 5.43 -8.84 -9.24
N GLU A 66 5.89 -9.45 -10.33
CA GLU A 66 7.17 -10.19 -10.35
C GLU A 66 8.37 -9.30 -10.01
N LYS A 67 8.28 -8.01 -10.35
CA LYS A 67 9.29 -6.99 -10.07
C LYS A 67 8.60 -5.75 -9.51
N PRO A 68 9.24 -5.03 -8.57
CA PRO A 68 8.72 -3.74 -8.10
C PRO A 68 8.58 -2.78 -9.29
N PRO A 69 7.36 -2.31 -9.61
CA PRO A 69 7.18 -1.38 -10.71
C PRO A 69 7.65 0.01 -10.30
N GLN A 70 8.15 0.78 -11.27
CA GLN A 70 8.43 2.19 -11.07
C GLN A 70 7.11 2.97 -11.15
N VAL A 71 6.78 3.67 -10.06
CA VAL A 71 5.59 4.54 -9.99
C VAL A 71 6.00 5.95 -10.37
N SER A 72 5.16 6.59 -11.19
CA SER A 72 5.30 7.97 -11.62
C SER A 72 3.90 8.59 -11.58
N LEU A 73 3.71 9.56 -10.69
CA LEU A 73 2.45 10.21 -10.37
C LEU A 73 2.39 11.56 -11.10
N SER A 74 1.34 11.73 -11.90
CA SER A 74 1.00 12.98 -12.59
C SER A 74 -0.31 13.56 -12.04
N ALA A 75 -0.65 14.78 -12.45
CA ALA A 75 -1.93 15.39 -12.09
C ALA A 75 -3.12 14.45 -12.40
N GLY A 76 -3.96 14.24 -11.40
CA GLY A 76 -5.10 13.31 -11.43
C GLY A 76 -4.80 11.92 -10.91
N ASP A 77 -3.53 11.50 -10.81
CA ASP A 77 -3.17 10.21 -10.22
C ASP A 77 -3.24 10.25 -8.68
N SER A 78 -3.42 9.08 -8.06
CA SER A 78 -3.29 8.93 -6.62
C SER A 78 -2.59 7.64 -6.24
N ILE A 79 -2.07 7.59 -5.02
CA ILE A 79 -1.50 6.37 -4.43
C ILE A 79 -2.05 6.15 -3.03
N ILE A 80 -2.51 4.92 -2.78
CA ILE A 80 -2.88 4.42 -1.48
C ILE A 80 -1.66 3.75 -0.87
N VAL A 81 -1.26 4.22 0.30
CA VAL A 81 -0.13 3.71 1.07
C VAL A 81 -0.66 3.02 2.32
N MET A 82 -0.35 1.75 2.47
CA MET A 82 -0.51 1.03 3.73
C MET A 82 0.80 1.05 4.51
N GLY A 83 0.79 1.68 5.68
CA GLY A 83 1.88 1.59 6.65
C GLY A 83 1.54 0.58 7.75
N VAL A 84 2.55 -0.16 8.22
CA VAL A 84 2.42 -1.05 9.37
C VAL A 84 3.40 -0.62 10.46
N ARG A 85 2.91 -0.54 11.70
CA ARG A 85 3.73 -0.26 12.88
C ARG A 85 3.57 -1.39 13.90
N GLY A 86 4.69 -1.77 14.52
CA GLY A 86 4.72 -2.83 15.54
C GLY A 86 4.98 -4.23 14.99
N LEU A 87 5.02 -4.41 13.66
CA LEU A 87 5.35 -5.69 13.05
C LEU A 87 6.87 -5.84 12.98
N ALA A 88 7.42 -6.74 13.79
CA ALA A 88 8.86 -6.98 13.83
C ALA A 88 9.38 -7.47 12.47
N ARG A 89 10.63 -7.11 12.12
CA ARG A 89 11.28 -7.69 10.95
C ARG A 89 11.46 -9.19 11.20
N LEU A 90 11.04 -10.01 10.26
CA LEU A 90 11.32 -11.43 10.32
C LEU A 90 12.77 -11.65 9.84
N THR A 91 13.64 -12.07 10.76
CA THR A 91 15.04 -12.41 10.47
C THR A 91 15.22 -13.90 10.22
N ASP A 92 14.53 -14.73 11.00
CA ASP A 92 14.69 -16.19 11.02
C ASP A 92 13.43 -16.96 10.57
N ARG A 93 12.35 -16.24 10.23
CA ARG A 93 11.05 -16.79 9.81
C ARG A 93 10.55 -16.09 8.53
N HIS A 94 9.56 -16.69 7.86
CA HIS A 94 9.01 -16.17 6.61
C HIS A 94 7.56 -15.65 6.74
N GLU A 95 6.86 -15.98 7.84
CA GLU A 95 5.44 -15.67 8.03
C GLU A 95 5.15 -15.20 9.46
N TYR A 96 4.12 -14.36 9.61
CA TYR A 96 3.62 -13.87 10.90
C TYR A 96 2.45 -14.75 11.38
N THR A 97 2.32 -14.93 12.69
CA THR A 97 1.14 -15.57 13.28
C THR A 97 -0.07 -14.65 13.25
N ALA A 98 -1.28 -15.23 13.35
CA ALA A 98 -2.50 -14.44 13.44
C ALA A 98 -2.51 -13.48 14.65
N GLU A 99 -1.89 -13.89 15.77
CA GLU A 99 -1.75 -13.08 16.98
C GLU A 99 -0.82 -11.88 16.77
N GLU A 100 0.31 -12.09 16.08
CA GLU A 100 1.22 -11.02 15.67
C GLU A 100 0.50 -10.03 14.76
N ILE A 101 -0.26 -10.51 13.77
CA ILE A 101 -1.02 -9.66 12.85
C ILE A 101 -2.14 -8.89 13.58
N ALA A 102 -2.81 -9.51 14.55
CA ALA A 102 -3.90 -8.88 15.29
C ALA A 102 -3.43 -7.76 16.24
N SER A 103 -2.19 -7.85 16.73
CA SER A 103 -1.62 -6.90 17.71
C SER A 103 -0.97 -5.67 17.09
N VAL A 104 -0.78 -5.64 15.77
CA VAL A 104 -0.11 -4.53 15.08
C VAL A 104 -1.08 -3.50 14.52
N ASN A 105 -0.59 -2.28 14.35
CA ASN A 105 -1.38 -1.17 13.83
C ASN A 105 -1.12 -1.00 12.33
N PHE A 106 -2.17 -1.09 11.53
CA PHE A 106 -2.17 -0.79 10.11
C PHE A 106 -2.84 0.56 9.88
N ALA A 107 -2.20 1.42 9.10
CA ALA A 107 -2.73 2.71 8.72
C ALA A 107 -2.76 2.84 7.19
N PHE A 108 -3.84 3.38 6.67
CA PHE A 108 -4.03 3.60 5.24
C PHE A 108 -4.14 5.11 4.98
N ALA A 109 -3.47 5.58 3.94
CA ALA A 109 -3.61 6.95 3.48
C ALA A 109 -3.55 7.01 1.96
N GLU A 110 -4.40 7.85 1.37
CA GLU A 110 -4.35 8.20 -0.03
C GLU A 110 -3.63 9.54 -0.21
N TYR A 111 -2.76 9.60 -1.21
CA TYR A 111 -2.08 10.81 -1.65
C TYR A 111 -2.49 11.07 -3.10
N ALA A 112 -3.27 12.12 -3.33
CA ALA A 112 -3.73 12.51 -4.66
C ALA A 112 -2.94 13.71 -5.18
N VAL A 113 -2.59 13.68 -6.47
CA VAL A 113 -1.86 14.75 -7.15
C VAL A 113 -2.83 15.63 -7.93
N SER A 114 -2.73 16.95 -7.76
CA SER A 114 -3.53 17.97 -8.46
C SER A 114 -2.67 19.05 -9.08
#